data_AF-A0A2M4BNZ3-F1
#
_entry.id   AF-A0A2M4BNZ3-F1
#
_cell.length_a   1.000
_cell.length_b   1.000
_cell.length_c   1.000
_cell.angle_alpha   90.00
_cell.angle_beta   90.00
_cell.angle_gamma   90.00
#
_symmetry.space_group_name_H-M   'P 1'
#
loop_
_entity.id
_entity.type
_entity.pdbx_description
1 polymer ?
#
loop_
_entity_poly.entity_id
_entity_poly.type
_entity_poly.pdbx_seq_one_letter_code
_entity_poly.pdbx_strand_id
1 'polypeptide(L)'
;NTKWRALAREILFIIAEHGLSKAILSYLHGKGCIALCLDNMRRSSVFKPLDIVEMLLSIIAFLQRSSCFSQILLDDFKLNQGYQFLIDFLLKVDKELEKNGAEENNVLENVFQRTISMTVSLCNTGFSQTQTLLSCTDQKQKHVLIAKWQLQEFRVPHISAKETGKRNSKEHQKRKTKEPRSDNALLCCRILEAIMDIYRMDHANYFILESLNTLCLFAEKIHLKPEMIQSSFFELVEFIAVQLNFVPRKELIALSVILKSNHVMETSVRCTRTLVHLLRINNGFIDVYREVGILEVFVTCMKRYKEYLCIRSDAMVSEMREDHGKGLVTPSTSNNAESLGRLVLEGLGMLLCGSSTNTAIFKNCGGNKCIFEMMKYDHFSPEMLKIVKELISSVGGEDDMLNMLKNMNLNEEWEKNKKPIRKERITISYRMSQGKSSLEGLL
;
A
#
# COMPACT_ATOMS: atom_id res chain seq x y z
N ASN A 1 -25.99 35.91 -11.70
CA ASN A 1 -26.82 34.80 -11.17
C ASN A 1 -26.44 34.28 -9.77
N THR A 2 -25.53 34.91 -9.03
CA THR A 2 -25.14 34.46 -7.67
C THR A 2 -26.31 34.48 -6.67
N LYS A 3 -27.08 35.58 -6.63
CA LYS A 3 -28.29 35.70 -5.77
C LYS A 3 -29.33 34.61 -6.06
N TRP A 4 -29.58 34.30 -7.33
CA TRP A 4 -30.54 33.27 -7.71
C TRP A 4 -30.09 31.86 -7.29
N ARG A 5 -28.79 31.55 -7.41
CA ARG A 5 -28.22 30.28 -6.92
C ARG A 5 -28.28 30.16 -5.40
N ALA A 6 -28.03 31.25 -4.67
CA ALA A 6 -28.15 31.27 -3.22
C ALA A 6 -29.60 30.98 -2.75
N LEU A 7 -30.58 31.65 -3.37
CA LEU A 7 -32.00 31.41 -3.10
C LEU A 7 -32.43 29.99 -3.49
N ALA A 8 -32.01 29.49 -4.64
CA ALA A 8 -32.31 28.12 -5.07
C ALA A 8 -31.76 27.07 -4.08
N ARG A 9 -30.54 27.29 -3.57
CA ARG A 9 -29.94 26.44 -2.53
C ARG A 9 -30.75 26.46 -1.23
N GLU A 10 -31.19 27.64 -0.80
CA GLU A 10 -32.02 27.78 0.42
C GLU A 10 -33.37 27.08 0.27
N ILE A 11 -34.02 27.23 -0.89
CA ILE A 11 -35.27 26.51 -1.21
C ILE A 11 -35.04 24.99 -1.19
N LEU A 12 -33.97 24.51 -1.84
CA LEU A 12 -33.62 23.09 -1.83
C LEU A 12 -33.38 22.56 -0.41
N PHE A 13 -32.71 23.36 0.44
CA PHE A 13 -32.49 23.02 1.84
C PHE A 13 -33.81 22.89 2.61
N ILE A 14 -34.71 23.88 2.48
CA ILE A 14 -36.03 23.85 3.14
C ILE A 14 -36.85 22.63 2.68
N ILE A 15 -36.85 22.34 1.38
CA ILE A 15 -37.56 21.17 0.84
C ILE A 15 -36.93 19.86 1.37
N ALA A 16 -35.60 19.77 1.41
CA ALA A 16 -34.91 18.59 1.94
C ALA A 16 -35.24 18.36 3.42
N GLU A 17 -35.32 19.41 4.22
CA GLU A 17 -35.48 19.27 5.67
C GLU A 17 -36.94 19.10 6.11
N HIS A 18 -37.87 19.77 5.45
CA HIS A 18 -39.27 19.84 5.90
C HIS A 18 -40.28 19.35 4.85
N GLY A 19 -39.87 19.22 3.59
CA GLY A 19 -40.78 18.95 2.47
C GLY A 19 -40.69 17.54 1.90
N LEU A 20 -39.79 16.67 2.36
CA LEU A 20 -39.62 15.35 1.73
C LEU A 20 -40.83 14.42 1.96
N SER A 21 -41.41 13.94 0.86
CA SER A 21 -42.46 12.92 0.85
C SER A 21 -42.31 12.02 -0.38
N LYS A 22 -42.90 10.81 -0.35
CA LYS A 22 -42.90 9.91 -1.52
C LYS A 22 -43.46 10.58 -2.78
N ALA A 23 -44.52 11.37 -2.65
CA ALA A 23 -45.12 12.10 -3.77
C ALA A 23 -44.15 13.12 -4.40
N ILE A 24 -43.40 13.86 -3.58
CA ILE A 24 -42.40 14.82 -4.05
C ILE A 24 -41.22 14.11 -4.71
N LEU A 25 -40.73 13.00 -4.14
CA LEU A 25 -39.66 12.21 -4.75
C LEU A 25 -40.08 11.61 -6.10
N SER A 26 -41.31 11.09 -6.20
CA SER A 26 -41.88 10.59 -7.47
C SER A 26 -42.05 11.72 -8.49
N TYR A 27 -42.45 12.92 -8.06
CA TYR A 27 -42.54 14.09 -8.94
C TYR A 27 -41.16 14.50 -9.48
N LEU A 28 -40.15 14.60 -8.62
CA LEU A 28 -38.79 14.98 -9.01
C LEU A 28 -38.16 13.95 -9.98
N HIS A 29 -38.39 12.66 -9.71
CA HIS A 29 -38.00 11.56 -10.60
C HIS A 29 -38.71 11.68 -11.96
N GLY A 30 -40.04 11.80 -11.97
CA GLY A 30 -40.84 11.87 -13.20
C GLY A 30 -40.56 13.11 -14.06
N LYS A 31 -40.06 14.19 -13.46
CA LYS A 31 -39.61 15.39 -14.18
C LYS A 31 -38.13 15.33 -14.61
N GLY A 32 -37.40 14.28 -14.27
CA GLY A 32 -35.99 14.15 -14.61
C GLY A 32 -35.11 15.25 -14.01
N CYS A 33 -35.47 15.77 -12.83
CA CYS A 33 -34.81 16.95 -12.26
C CYS A 33 -33.30 16.75 -12.05
N ILE A 34 -32.88 15.55 -11.64
CA ILE A 34 -31.45 15.23 -11.46
C ILE A 34 -30.70 15.25 -12.80
N ALA A 35 -31.31 14.70 -13.87
CA ALA A 35 -30.73 14.70 -15.21
C ALA A 35 -30.55 16.14 -15.73
N LEU A 36 -31.60 16.96 -15.64
CA LEU A 36 -31.58 18.37 -16.04
C LEU A 36 -30.51 19.16 -15.28
N CYS A 37 -30.37 18.90 -13.98
CA CYS A 37 -29.38 19.59 -13.16
C CYS A 37 -27.94 19.24 -13.57
N LEU A 38 -27.65 17.94 -13.77
CA LEU A 38 -26.35 17.48 -14.25
C LEU A 38 -26.03 18.02 -15.65
N ASP A 39 -27.00 18.01 -16.57
CA ASP A 39 -26.83 18.55 -17.92
C ASP A 39 -26.54 20.05 -17.91
N ASN A 40 -27.22 20.83 -17.07
CA ASN A 40 -26.97 22.26 -16.92
C ASN A 40 -25.56 22.55 -16.40
N MET A 41 -25.07 21.75 -15.44
CA MET A 41 -23.70 21.88 -14.93
C MET A 41 -22.66 21.45 -15.96
N ARG A 42 -22.95 20.46 -16.81
CA ARG A 42 -22.04 19.99 -17.88
C ARG A 42 -21.91 20.98 -19.04
N ARG A 43 -23.02 21.55 -19.50
CA ARG A 43 -23.07 22.35 -20.74
C ARG A 43 -22.54 23.77 -20.56
N SER A 44 -22.52 24.28 -19.33
CA SER A 44 -22.14 25.67 -19.08
C SER A 44 -20.63 25.80 -18.92
N SER A 45 -19.94 26.13 -20.00
CA SER A 45 -18.55 26.60 -19.99
C SER A 45 -18.37 27.95 -19.25
N VAL A 46 -19.48 28.57 -18.84
CA VAL A 46 -19.54 29.91 -18.23
C VAL A 46 -19.32 29.86 -16.71
N PHE A 47 -19.55 28.71 -16.06
CA PHE A 47 -19.43 28.63 -14.60
C PHE A 47 -18.00 28.45 -14.13
N LYS A 48 -17.61 29.23 -13.12
CA LYS A 48 -16.36 29.03 -12.40
C LYS A 48 -16.42 27.69 -11.64
N PRO A 49 -15.29 26.99 -11.41
CA PRO A 49 -15.28 25.74 -10.64
C PRO A 49 -15.98 25.86 -9.28
N LEU A 50 -15.81 26.99 -8.60
CA LEU A 50 -16.48 27.29 -7.33
C LEU A 50 -18.01 27.26 -7.44
N ASP A 51 -18.56 27.80 -8.53
CA ASP A 51 -20.00 27.81 -8.77
C ASP A 51 -20.56 26.40 -8.96
N ILE A 52 -19.81 25.54 -9.66
CA ILE A 52 -20.18 24.15 -9.89
C ILE A 52 -20.15 23.38 -8.57
N VAL A 53 -19.14 23.58 -7.72
CA VAL A 53 -19.06 22.96 -6.39
C VAL A 53 -20.22 23.37 -5.49
N GLU A 54 -20.62 24.64 -5.48
CA GLU A 54 -21.79 25.07 -4.68
C GLU A 54 -23.10 24.44 -5.15
N MET A 55 -23.28 24.29 -6.47
CA MET A 55 -24.44 23.58 -7.03
C MET A 55 -24.41 22.10 -6.66
N LEU A 56 -23.24 21.44 -6.80
CA LEU A 56 -23.04 20.06 -6.40
C LEU A 56 -23.32 19.83 -4.91
N LEU A 57 -22.84 20.71 -4.03
CA LEU A 57 -23.09 20.62 -2.59
C LEU A 57 -24.59 20.60 -2.28
N SER A 58 -25.34 21.48 -2.94
CA SER A 58 -26.79 21.59 -2.75
C SER A 58 -27.51 20.31 -3.19
N ILE A 59 -27.14 19.76 -4.35
CA ILE A 59 -27.76 18.55 -4.90
C ILE A 59 -27.37 17.32 -4.08
N ILE A 60 -26.09 17.19 -3.70
CA ILE A 60 -25.59 16.03 -2.94
C ILE A 60 -26.19 16.01 -1.55
N ALA A 61 -26.32 17.17 -0.88
CA ALA A 61 -27.04 17.27 0.39
C ALA A 61 -28.53 16.87 0.25
N PHE A 62 -29.19 17.28 -0.84
CA PHE A 62 -30.56 16.87 -1.12
C PHE A 62 -30.68 15.36 -1.37
N LEU A 63 -29.76 14.79 -2.16
CA LEU A 63 -29.68 13.35 -2.41
C LEU A 63 -29.44 12.56 -1.11
N GLN A 64 -28.62 13.09 -0.21
CA GLN A 64 -28.41 12.53 1.12
C GLN A 64 -29.67 12.45 1.92
N ARG A 65 -30.37 13.58 2.08
CA ARG A 65 -31.59 13.64 2.88
C ARG A 65 -32.72 12.80 2.28
N SER A 66 -32.86 12.84 0.95
CA SER A 66 -33.86 12.02 0.23
C SER A 66 -33.57 10.52 0.30
N SER A 67 -32.29 10.13 0.40
CA SER A 67 -31.91 8.73 0.57
C SER A 67 -32.40 8.08 1.86
N CYS A 68 -32.81 8.87 2.87
CA CYS A 68 -33.46 8.34 4.07
C CYS A 68 -34.88 7.81 3.78
N PHE A 69 -35.49 8.21 2.66
CA PHE A 69 -36.88 7.87 2.31
C PHE A 69 -36.99 6.96 1.09
N SER A 70 -36.07 7.08 0.12
CA SER A 70 -36.08 6.29 -1.11
C SER A 70 -34.73 6.32 -1.83
N GLN A 71 -34.40 5.23 -2.54
CA GLN A 71 -33.20 5.13 -3.38
C GLN A 71 -33.35 5.83 -4.75
N ILE A 72 -34.58 6.17 -5.15
CA ILE A 72 -34.92 6.55 -6.54
C ILE A 72 -34.03 7.68 -7.08
N LEU A 73 -33.84 8.77 -6.33
CA LEU A 73 -33.05 9.90 -6.82
C LEU A 73 -31.53 9.63 -6.87
N LEU A 74 -31.02 8.74 -6.00
CA LEU A 74 -29.63 8.28 -6.11
C LEU A 74 -29.44 7.38 -7.33
N ASP A 75 -30.43 6.56 -7.66
CA ASP A 75 -30.43 5.77 -8.88
C ASP A 75 -30.51 6.67 -10.12
N ASP A 76 -31.33 7.72 -10.11
CA ASP A 76 -31.34 8.75 -11.16
C ASP A 76 -29.97 9.40 -11.31
N PHE A 77 -29.34 9.81 -10.21
CA PHE A 77 -27.99 10.39 -10.24
C PHE A 77 -26.98 9.42 -10.88
N LYS A 78 -27.07 8.13 -10.53
CA LYS A 78 -26.22 7.09 -11.08
C LYS A 78 -26.46 6.83 -12.56
N LEU A 79 -27.73 6.75 -12.98
CA LEU A 79 -28.15 6.48 -14.36
C LEU A 79 -27.72 7.62 -15.28
N ASN A 80 -27.81 8.86 -14.80
CA ASN A 80 -27.39 10.07 -15.51
C ASN A 80 -25.87 10.35 -15.40
N GLN A 81 -25.07 9.36 -14.99
CA GLN A 81 -23.61 9.44 -14.91
C GLN A 81 -23.10 10.54 -13.96
N GLY A 82 -23.81 10.81 -12.85
CA GLY A 82 -23.40 11.80 -11.86
C GLY A 82 -22.04 11.52 -11.23
N TYR A 83 -21.74 10.27 -10.89
CA TYR A 83 -20.39 9.89 -10.40
C TYR A 83 -19.30 10.12 -11.44
N GLN A 84 -19.60 9.91 -12.72
CA GLN A 84 -18.60 10.18 -13.77
C GLN A 84 -18.37 11.67 -13.92
N PHE A 85 -19.43 12.47 -13.80
CA PHE A 85 -19.32 13.92 -13.78
C PHE A 85 -18.44 14.42 -12.63
N LEU A 86 -18.55 13.85 -11.43
CA LEU A 86 -17.68 14.20 -10.29
C LEU A 86 -16.21 13.89 -10.59
N ILE A 87 -15.92 12.73 -11.19
CA ILE A 87 -14.55 12.34 -11.57
C ILE A 87 -14.02 13.28 -12.65
N ASP A 88 -14.79 13.54 -13.70
CA ASP A 88 -14.39 14.44 -14.79
C ASP A 88 -14.18 15.88 -14.29
N PHE A 89 -15.01 16.33 -13.34
CA PHE A 89 -14.87 17.62 -12.69
C PHE A 89 -13.61 17.70 -11.82
N LEU A 90 -13.31 16.68 -11.00
CA LEU A 90 -12.07 16.59 -10.23
C LEU A 90 -10.84 16.65 -11.13
N LEU A 91 -10.84 15.87 -12.23
CA LEU A 91 -9.75 15.87 -13.21
C LEU A 91 -9.61 17.22 -13.94
N LYS A 92 -10.71 17.96 -14.11
CA LYS A 92 -10.67 19.31 -14.67
C LYS A 92 -10.02 20.29 -13.70
N VAL A 93 -10.44 20.29 -12.43
CA VAL A 93 -9.87 21.15 -11.38
C VAL A 93 -8.39 20.86 -11.17
N ASP A 94 -8.01 19.58 -11.17
CA ASP A 94 -6.63 19.12 -11.07
C ASP A 94 -5.72 19.70 -12.17
N LYS A 95 -6.20 19.70 -13.42
CA LYS A 95 -5.49 20.30 -14.56
C LYS A 95 -5.40 21.83 -14.51
N GLU A 96 -6.35 22.49 -13.84
CA GLU A 96 -6.31 23.95 -13.66
C GLU A 96 -5.35 24.32 -12.52
N LEU A 97 -5.22 23.50 -11.47
CA LEU A 97 -4.24 23.68 -10.39
C LEU A 97 -2.79 23.67 -10.88
N GLU A 98 -2.47 22.85 -11.89
CA GLU A 98 -1.13 22.81 -12.49
C GLU A 98 -0.79 24.06 -13.30
N LYS A 99 -1.80 24.82 -13.77
CA LYS A 99 -1.62 25.93 -14.71
C LYS A 99 -1.65 27.32 -14.05
N ASN A 100 -2.30 27.44 -12.90
CA ASN A 100 -2.61 28.72 -12.29
C ASN A 100 -1.60 29.10 -11.18
N GLY A 101 -1.56 30.39 -10.83
CA GLY A 101 -0.68 30.92 -9.80
C GLY A 101 -1.17 30.65 -8.37
N ALA A 102 -0.33 30.95 -7.37
CA ALA A 102 -0.54 30.56 -5.96
C ALA A 102 -1.89 31.00 -5.34
N GLU A 103 -2.41 32.19 -5.68
CA GLU A 103 -3.66 32.69 -5.11
C GLU A 103 -4.91 31.98 -5.65
N GLU A 104 -4.94 31.71 -6.96
CA GLU A 104 -6.01 30.94 -7.60
C GLU A 104 -5.96 29.47 -7.18
N ASN A 105 -4.76 28.96 -6.89
CA ASN A 105 -4.56 27.60 -6.40
C ASN A 105 -5.22 27.38 -5.04
N ASN A 106 -5.18 28.34 -4.11
CA ASN A 106 -5.90 28.22 -2.83
C ASN A 106 -7.42 28.04 -3.01
N VAL A 107 -8.02 28.75 -3.97
CA VAL A 107 -9.45 28.63 -4.25
C VAL A 107 -9.76 27.28 -4.91
N LEU A 108 -8.95 26.87 -5.88
CA LEU A 108 -9.12 25.57 -6.55
C LEU A 108 -8.87 24.40 -5.61
N GLU A 109 -7.90 24.47 -4.68
CA GLU A 109 -7.65 23.47 -3.65
C GLU A 109 -8.87 23.31 -2.73
N ASN A 110 -9.53 24.41 -2.36
CA ASN A 110 -10.77 24.35 -1.58
C ASN A 110 -11.91 23.70 -2.38
N VAL A 111 -12.08 24.08 -3.65
CA VAL A 111 -13.04 23.45 -4.59
C VAL A 111 -12.79 21.94 -4.70
N PHE A 112 -11.52 21.57 -4.82
CA PHE A 112 -11.06 20.20 -4.93
C PHE A 112 -11.37 19.40 -3.66
N GLN A 113 -10.99 19.93 -2.48
CA GLN A 113 -11.24 19.30 -1.18
C GLN A 113 -12.74 19.11 -0.92
N ARG A 114 -13.57 20.11 -1.23
CA ARG A 114 -15.03 20.02 -1.12
C ARG A 114 -15.59 18.93 -2.03
N THR A 115 -15.06 18.79 -3.25
CA THR A 115 -15.50 17.77 -4.20
C THR A 115 -15.17 16.35 -3.74
N ILE A 116 -13.97 16.15 -3.19
CA ILE A 116 -13.59 14.87 -2.58
C ILE A 116 -14.48 14.56 -1.37
N SER A 117 -14.68 15.53 -0.48
CA SER A 117 -15.55 15.38 0.70
C SER A 117 -16.98 15.01 0.30
N MET A 118 -17.54 15.66 -0.72
CA MET A 118 -18.83 15.30 -1.28
C MET A 118 -18.86 13.86 -1.83
N THR A 119 -17.83 13.45 -2.55
CA THR A 119 -17.73 12.09 -3.10
C THR A 119 -17.67 11.05 -1.99
N VAL A 120 -16.86 11.29 -0.95
CA VAL A 120 -16.80 10.44 0.25
C VAL A 120 -18.16 10.36 0.93
N SER A 121 -18.86 11.49 1.04
CA SER A 121 -20.17 11.52 1.67
C SER A 121 -21.23 10.72 0.88
N LEU A 122 -21.18 10.72 -0.45
CA LEU A 122 -22.03 9.88 -1.31
C LEU A 122 -21.81 8.38 -1.12
N CYS A 123 -20.58 7.97 -0.81
CA CYS A 123 -20.27 6.57 -0.51
C CYS A 123 -21.00 6.06 0.73
N ASN A 124 -21.36 6.96 1.66
CA ASN A 124 -22.15 6.68 2.86
C ASN A 124 -23.65 6.89 2.64
N THR A 125 -24.06 7.31 1.44
CA THR A 125 -25.43 7.72 1.13
C THR A 125 -26.22 6.60 0.45
N GLY A 126 -27.34 6.19 1.01
CA GLY A 126 -28.16 5.12 0.42
C GLY A 126 -29.30 4.66 1.32
N PHE A 127 -30.43 4.30 0.71
CA PHE A 127 -31.65 3.83 1.36
C PHE A 127 -31.65 2.32 1.65
N SER A 128 -30.68 1.56 1.12
CA SER A 128 -30.61 0.13 1.36
C SER A 128 -29.58 -0.17 2.44
N GLN A 129 -30.02 -0.85 3.51
CA GLN A 129 -29.17 -1.86 4.16
C GLN A 129 -28.49 -2.60 3.02
N THR A 130 -27.17 -2.58 2.96
CA THR A 130 -26.44 -3.54 2.15
C THR A 130 -26.82 -4.91 2.71
N GLN A 131 -27.91 -5.49 2.20
CA GLN A 131 -27.97 -6.93 1.98
C GLN A 131 -26.80 -7.18 1.04
N THR A 132 -25.66 -7.41 1.69
CA THR A 132 -24.45 -7.90 1.08
C THR A 132 -24.82 -9.11 0.23
N LEU A 133 -24.00 -9.37 -0.77
CA LEU A 133 -23.97 -10.57 -1.62
C LEU A 133 -23.71 -11.88 -0.81
N LEU A 134 -24.34 -12.01 0.36
CA LEU A 134 -24.21 -13.04 1.37
C LEU A 134 -25.57 -13.72 1.64
N SER A 135 -26.55 -13.54 0.75
CA SER A 135 -27.73 -14.40 0.63
C SER A 135 -27.37 -15.65 -0.19
N CYS A 136 -26.43 -16.44 0.33
CA CYS A 136 -26.30 -17.85 -0.05
C CYS A 136 -26.80 -18.66 1.14
N THR A 137 -27.65 -19.64 0.88
CA THR A 137 -28.54 -20.33 1.82
C THR A 137 -27.85 -21.32 2.76
N ASP A 138 -26.51 -21.37 2.81
CA ASP A 138 -25.79 -22.38 3.58
C ASP A 138 -24.93 -21.79 4.71
N GLN A 139 -25.50 -21.78 5.92
CA GLN A 139 -24.90 -21.19 7.12
C GLN A 139 -23.62 -21.90 7.60
N LYS A 140 -23.34 -23.13 7.16
CA LYS A 140 -22.19 -23.91 7.63
C LYS A 140 -20.85 -23.55 6.95
N GLN A 141 -20.86 -22.99 5.74
CA GLN A 141 -19.64 -22.53 5.06
C GLN A 141 -19.24 -21.08 5.43
N LYS A 142 -20.20 -20.31 5.98
CA LYS A 142 -20.02 -18.91 6.40
C LYS A 142 -19.01 -18.73 7.52
N HIS A 143 -19.04 -19.63 8.51
CA HIS A 143 -18.10 -19.61 9.63
C HIS A 143 -16.70 -20.10 9.24
N VAL A 144 -16.55 -20.88 8.17
CA VAL A 144 -15.27 -21.49 7.80
C VAL A 144 -14.36 -20.53 7.02
N LEU A 145 -14.91 -19.62 6.21
CA LEU A 145 -14.13 -18.63 5.44
C LEU A 145 -13.76 -17.38 6.26
N ILE A 146 -14.63 -16.95 7.16
CA ILE A 146 -14.39 -15.80 8.04
C ILE A 146 -13.50 -16.20 9.23
N ALA A 147 -13.65 -17.43 9.78
CA ALA A 147 -12.83 -17.88 10.90
C ALA A 147 -11.41 -18.36 10.52
N LYS A 148 -11.16 -18.73 9.25
CA LYS A 148 -9.81 -19.15 8.84
C LYS A 148 -8.80 -18.00 8.74
N TRP A 149 -9.28 -16.76 8.73
CA TRP A 149 -8.53 -15.59 8.24
C TRP A 149 -8.38 -14.50 9.32
N GLN A 150 -8.35 -14.90 10.59
CA GLN A 150 -8.36 -14.03 11.76
C GLN A 150 -6.99 -13.98 12.44
N LEU A 151 -6.52 -12.76 12.75
CA LEU A 151 -5.51 -12.54 13.78
C LEU A 151 -6.19 -12.68 15.16
N GLN A 152 -5.46 -13.21 16.16
CA GLN A 152 -5.99 -13.38 17.52
C GLN A 152 -6.52 -12.03 18.04
N GLU A 153 -7.75 -12.03 18.57
CA GLU A 153 -8.57 -10.88 19.01
C GLU A 153 -9.47 -10.17 17.97
N PHE A 154 -9.88 -10.84 16.89
CA PHE A 154 -10.97 -10.33 16.06
C PHE A 154 -12.34 -10.39 16.80
N ARG A 155 -12.95 -9.23 17.04
CA ARG A 155 -14.40 -9.13 17.24
C ARG A 155 -15.05 -8.95 15.87
N VAL A 156 -15.94 -9.86 15.47
CA VAL A 156 -16.82 -9.66 14.30
C VAL A 156 -17.46 -8.28 14.44
N PRO A 157 -17.29 -7.35 13.48
CA PRO A 157 -18.03 -6.11 13.50
C PRO A 157 -19.52 -6.47 13.45
N HIS A 158 -20.19 -6.42 14.59
CA HIS A 158 -21.63 -6.26 14.60
C HIS A 158 -21.87 -4.95 13.85
N ILE A 159 -22.55 -5.01 12.70
CA ILE A 159 -23.11 -3.83 12.06
C ILE A 159 -24.04 -3.24 13.10
N SER A 160 -23.56 -2.27 13.87
CA SER A 160 -24.40 -1.48 14.74
C SER A 160 -25.47 -0.89 13.84
N ALA A 161 -26.74 -1.07 14.18
CA ALA A 161 -27.85 -0.48 13.45
C ALA A 161 -27.75 1.07 13.36
N LYS A 162 -26.75 1.68 14.00
CA LYS A 162 -26.35 3.08 13.82
C LYS A 162 -25.51 3.28 12.54
N GLU A 163 -26.23 3.62 11.48
CA GLU A 163 -25.98 4.75 10.57
C GLU A 163 -24.67 4.89 9.75
N THR A 164 -23.60 4.12 9.94
CA THR A 164 -22.29 4.44 9.28
C THR A 164 -21.69 3.40 8.31
N GLY A 165 -22.27 2.21 8.18
CA GLY A 165 -21.80 1.22 7.18
C GLY A 165 -22.19 1.60 5.76
N LYS A 166 -21.25 1.54 4.79
CA LYS A 166 -21.47 1.92 3.38
C LYS A 166 -22.74 1.30 2.78
N ARG A 167 -23.65 2.18 2.35
CA ARG A 167 -24.94 1.79 1.75
C ARG A 167 -24.92 1.85 0.21
N ASN A 168 -23.91 2.50 -0.39
CA ASN A 168 -23.81 2.67 -1.84
C ASN A 168 -22.75 1.77 -2.49
N SER A 169 -22.97 0.45 -2.47
CA SER A 169 -22.04 -0.54 -3.08
C SER A 169 -21.82 -0.32 -4.58
N LYS A 170 -22.77 0.34 -5.27
CA LYS A 170 -22.76 0.50 -6.74
C LYS A 170 -22.01 1.73 -7.25
N GLU A 171 -21.78 2.75 -6.42
CA GLU A 171 -20.87 3.86 -6.72
C GLU A 171 -19.43 3.35 -6.88
N HIS A 172 -19.07 2.37 -6.07
CA HIS A 172 -17.75 1.74 -6.13
C HIS A 172 -17.64 0.66 -7.24
N GLN A 173 -18.74 0.00 -7.63
CA GLN A 173 -18.75 -0.94 -8.78
C GLN A 173 -18.35 -0.24 -10.11
N LYS A 174 -18.63 1.06 -10.26
CA LYS A 174 -18.19 1.87 -11.42
C LYS A 174 -16.72 2.35 -11.32
N ARG A 175 -16.04 2.11 -10.18
CA ARG A 175 -14.57 2.19 -10.05
C ARG A 175 -13.87 0.87 -10.40
N LYS A 176 -14.57 -0.12 -10.99
CA LYS A 176 -13.90 -1.11 -11.83
C LYS A 176 -13.64 -0.46 -13.18
N THR A 177 -12.38 -0.52 -13.62
CA THR A 177 -11.80 -0.03 -14.89
C THR A 177 -11.32 1.43 -14.93
N LYS A 178 -10.00 1.50 -15.21
CA LYS A 178 -9.14 2.65 -15.51
C LYS A 178 -8.57 3.34 -14.27
N GLU A 179 -7.28 3.03 -14.05
CA GLU A 179 -6.18 3.90 -13.61
C GLU A 179 -6.58 5.26 -13.00
N PRO A 180 -5.93 5.73 -11.91
CA PRO A 180 -5.97 7.15 -11.61
C PRO A 180 -5.41 7.88 -12.83
N ARG A 181 -6.32 8.41 -13.65
CA ARG A 181 -6.12 9.06 -14.95
C ARG A 181 -5.31 10.36 -14.86
N SER A 182 -4.88 10.71 -13.66
CA SER A 182 -4.08 11.88 -13.37
C SER A 182 -2.67 11.42 -12.99
N ASP A 183 -1.70 12.01 -13.66
CA ASP A 183 -0.29 11.93 -13.28
C ASP A 183 0.05 12.92 -12.16
N ASN A 184 -0.92 13.73 -11.71
CA ASN A 184 -0.74 14.64 -10.60
C ASN A 184 -0.66 13.85 -9.28
N ALA A 185 0.49 13.99 -8.63
CA ALA A 185 0.76 13.34 -7.36
C ALA A 185 -0.20 13.78 -6.26
N LEU A 186 -0.61 15.06 -6.25
CA LEU A 186 -1.49 15.60 -5.22
C LEU A 186 -2.88 14.94 -5.28
N LEU A 187 -3.50 14.84 -6.46
CA LEU A 187 -4.81 14.18 -6.61
C LEU A 187 -4.74 12.71 -6.22
N CYS A 188 -3.69 11.99 -6.61
CA CYS A 188 -3.53 10.60 -6.21
C CYS A 188 -3.43 10.45 -4.68
N CYS A 189 -2.62 11.26 -4.01
CA CYS A 189 -2.52 11.24 -2.54
C CYS A 189 -3.86 11.55 -1.88
N ARG A 190 -4.58 12.58 -2.34
CA ARG A 190 -5.90 12.93 -1.79
C ARG A 190 -6.96 11.84 -2.02
N ILE A 191 -6.90 11.11 -3.14
CA ILE A 191 -7.76 9.94 -3.35
C ILE A 191 -7.42 8.83 -2.36
N LEU A 192 -6.14 8.56 -2.10
CA LEU A 192 -5.71 7.54 -1.12
C LEU A 192 -6.13 7.93 0.30
N GLU A 193 -5.98 9.20 0.69
CA GLU A 193 -6.49 9.75 1.95
C GLU A 193 -8.01 9.57 2.05
N ALA A 194 -8.77 9.90 1.00
CA ALA A 194 -10.22 9.72 0.99
C ALA A 194 -10.62 8.23 1.13
N ILE A 195 -9.87 7.29 0.55
CA ILE A 195 -10.08 5.85 0.75
C ILE A 195 -9.78 5.47 2.21
N MET A 196 -8.71 6.00 2.80
CA MET A 196 -8.37 5.78 4.19
C MET A 196 -9.46 6.29 5.13
N ASP A 197 -9.96 7.51 4.92
CA ASP A 197 -11.06 8.11 5.68
C ASP A 197 -12.31 7.24 5.62
N ILE A 198 -12.65 6.80 4.42
CA ILE A 198 -13.74 5.86 4.19
C ILE A 198 -13.59 4.57 5.01
N TYR A 199 -12.38 4.03 5.15
CA TYR A 199 -12.13 2.85 5.99
C TYR A 199 -12.18 3.18 7.49
N ARG A 200 -11.79 4.39 7.90
CA ARG A 200 -11.90 4.85 9.29
C ARG A 200 -13.36 4.97 9.76
N MET A 201 -14.29 5.22 8.84
CA MET A 201 -15.71 5.38 9.20
C MET A 201 -16.38 4.09 9.68
N ASP A 202 -16.04 2.95 9.09
CA ASP A 202 -16.54 1.62 9.50
C ASP A 202 -15.56 0.55 9.00
N HIS A 203 -15.08 -0.32 9.89
CA HIS A 203 -14.17 -1.42 9.53
C HIS A 203 -14.72 -2.34 8.43
N ALA A 204 -16.04 -2.53 8.33
CA ALA A 204 -16.67 -3.33 7.28
C ALA A 204 -16.44 -2.75 5.87
N ASN A 205 -16.15 -1.45 5.78
CA ASN A 205 -15.93 -0.74 4.53
C ASN A 205 -14.73 -1.25 3.74
N TYR A 206 -13.74 -1.85 4.40
CA TYR A 206 -12.61 -2.49 3.73
C TYR A 206 -13.08 -3.68 2.90
N PHE A 207 -13.76 -4.65 3.52
CA PHE A 207 -14.23 -5.87 2.84
C PHE A 207 -15.24 -5.60 1.72
N ILE A 208 -16.10 -4.60 1.89
CA ILE A 208 -17.03 -4.20 0.83
C ILE A 208 -16.27 -3.76 -0.43
N LEU A 209 -15.18 -2.98 -0.27
CA LEU A 209 -14.38 -2.48 -1.40
C LEU A 209 -13.31 -3.44 -1.88
N GLU A 210 -12.87 -4.38 -1.06
CA GLU A 210 -11.87 -5.38 -1.43
C GLU A 210 -12.30 -6.17 -2.68
N SER A 211 -13.61 -6.38 -2.86
CA SER A 211 -14.20 -7.03 -4.05
C SER A 211 -13.94 -6.32 -5.38
N LEU A 212 -13.48 -5.07 -5.32
CA LEU A 212 -13.16 -4.23 -6.48
C LEU A 212 -11.70 -4.31 -6.88
N ASN A 213 -10.85 -4.89 -6.02
CA ASN A 213 -9.39 -5.02 -6.20
C ASN A 213 -8.69 -3.67 -6.47
N THR A 214 -9.27 -2.54 -6.06
CA THR A 214 -8.73 -1.20 -6.38
C THR A 214 -7.31 -1.01 -5.85
N LEU A 215 -7.05 -1.36 -4.60
CA LEU A 215 -5.73 -1.22 -3.99
C LEU A 215 -4.72 -2.21 -4.58
N CYS A 216 -5.14 -3.45 -4.87
CA CYS A 216 -4.30 -4.44 -5.53
C CYS A 216 -3.84 -3.97 -6.93
N LEU A 217 -4.77 -3.49 -7.77
CA LEU A 217 -4.45 -2.97 -9.11
C LEU A 217 -3.56 -1.72 -9.04
N PHE A 218 -3.72 -0.91 -7.99
CA PHE A 218 -2.87 0.25 -7.75
C PHE A 218 -1.46 -0.18 -7.30
N ALA A 219 -1.38 -1.19 -6.43
CA ALA A 219 -0.13 -1.77 -5.95
C ALA A 219 0.73 -2.23 -7.13
N GLU A 220 0.18 -3.01 -8.08
CA GLU A 220 0.91 -3.52 -9.26
C GLU A 220 1.70 -2.46 -10.04
N LYS A 221 1.24 -1.19 -10.02
CA LYS A 221 1.85 -0.07 -10.73
C LYS A 221 2.55 0.94 -9.83
N ILE A 222 2.70 0.67 -8.52
CA ILE A 222 3.21 1.67 -7.56
C ILE A 222 4.63 2.13 -7.88
N HIS A 223 5.43 1.26 -8.50
CA HIS A 223 6.80 1.57 -8.94
C HIS A 223 6.89 2.61 -10.06
N LEU A 224 5.79 2.90 -10.74
CA LEU A 224 5.70 3.95 -11.78
C LEU A 224 5.25 5.30 -11.21
N LYS A 225 4.92 5.37 -9.91
CA LYS A 225 4.36 6.57 -9.28
C LYS A 225 5.43 7.34 -8.48
N PRO A 226 5.34 8.68 -8.42
CA PRO A 226 6.21 9.53 -7.60
C PRO A 226 6.27 9.11 -6.12
N GLU A 227 7.39 9.43 -5.46
CA GLU A 227 7.66 9.10 -4.05
C GLU A 227 6.49 9.42 -3.11
N MET A 228 5.91 10.62 -3.21
CA MET A 228 4.81 11.03 -2.32
C MET A 228 3.61 10.08 -2.40
N ILE A 229 3.29 9.58 -3.60
CA ILE A 229 2.18 8.65 -3.81
C ILE A 229 2.54 7.27 -3.26
N GLN A 230 3.79 6.84 -3.43
CA GLN A 230 4.26 5.57 -2.87
C GLN A 230 4.13 5.58 -1.34
N SER A 231 4.59 6.65 -0.68
CA SER A 231 4.50 6.80 0.77
C SER A 231 3.05 6.74 1.25
N SER A 232 2.15 7.52 0.64
CA SER A 232 0.71 7.52 0.97
C SER A 232 0.06 6.13 0.79
N PHE A 233 0.47 5.37 -0.23
CA PHE A 233 -0.01 4.01 -0.43
C PHE A 233 0.48 3.04 0.64
N PHE A 234 1.78 3.08 0.97
CA PHE A 234 2.34 2.21 2.01
C PHE A 234 1.74 2.52 3.38
N GLU A 235 1.51 3.79 3.71
CA GLU A 235 0.78 4.22 4.91
C GLU A 235 -0.65 3.64 4.94
N LEU A 236 -1.35 3.59 3.81
CA LEU A 236 -2.68 2.97 3.72
C LEU A 236 -2.62 1.45 3.96
N VAL A 237 -1.61 0.76 3.43
CA VAL A 237 -1.40 -0.68 3.69
C VAL A 237 -1.12 -0.92 5.17
N GLU A 238 -0.27 -0.11 5.79
CA GLU A 238 0.02 -0.17 7.22
C GLU A 238 -1.22 0.14 8.06
N PHE A 239 -2.02 1.13 7.68
CA PHE A 239 -3.30 1.45 8.32
C PHE A 239 -4.24 0.24 8.33
N ILE A 240 -4.38 -0.48 7.20
CA ILE A 240 -5.22 -1.69 7.12
C ILE A 240 -4.69 -2.78 8.05
N ALA A 241 -3.39 -3.02 8.05
CA ALA A 241 -2.76 -4.06 8.85
C ALA A 241 -2.76 -3.77 10.36
N VAL A 242 -2.49 -2.53 10.74
CA VAL A 242 -2.23 -2.14 12.13
C VAL A 242 -3.47 -1.58 12.80
N GLN A 243 -4.18 -0.65 12.16
CA GLN A 243 -5.31 0.03 12.77
C GLN A 243 -6.63 -0.72 12.57
N LEU A 244 -6.83 -1.32 11.40
CA LEU A 244 -8.01 -2.19 11.18
C LEU A 244 -7.77 -3.63 11.65
N ASN A 245 -6.52 -4.02 11.93
CA ASN A 245 -6.12 -5.39 12.29
C ASN A 245 -6.54 -6.43 11.23
N PHE A 246 -6.47 -6.07 9.94
CA PHE A 246 -6.81 -6.95 8.82
C PHE A 246 -5.57 -7.33 8.01
N VAL A 247 -5.60 -8.50 7.37
CA VAL A 247 -4.47 -8.95 6.53
C VAL A 247 -4.73 -8.61 5.06
N PRO A 248 -4.04 -7.61 4.46
CA PRO A 248 -4.26 -7.18 3.08
C PRO A 248 -3.55 -8.11 2.06
N ARG A 249 -4.03 -9.37 1.97
CA ARG A 249 -3.34 -10.42 1.20
C ARG A 249 -3.15 -10.10 -0.27
N LYS A 250 -4.16 -9.53 -0.93
CA LYS A 250 -4.08 -9.22 -2.37
C LYS A 250 -3.01 -8.17 -2.63
N GLU A 251 -2.96 -7.15 -1.79
CA GLU A 251 -1.96 -6.10 -1.83
C GLU A 251 -0.56 -6.67 -1.51
N LEU A 252 -0.43 -7.54 -0.51
CA LEU A 252 0.84 -8.20 -0.18
C LEU A 252 1.37 -9.07 -1.34
N ILE A 253 0.51 -9.79 -2.04
CA ILE A 253 0.89 -10.56 -3.23
C ILE A 253 1.35 -9.61 -4.35
N ALA A 254 0.62 -8.52 -4.60
CA ALA A 254 1.05 -7.53 -5.61
C ALA A 254 2.40 -6.90 -5.25
N LEU A 255 2.63 -6.57 -3.99
CA LEU A 255 3.90 -6.06 -3.48
C LEU A 255 5.04 -7.07 -3.61
N SER A 256 4.77 -8.37 -3.37
CA SER A 256 5.78 -9.42 -3.52
C SER A 256 6.24 -9.56 -4.98
N VAL A 257 5.33 -9.43 -5.95
CA VAL A 257 5.65 -9.44 -7.38
C VAL A 257 6.55 -8.25 -7.75
N ILE A 258 6.27 -7.06 -7.24
CA ILE A 258 7.07 -5.85 -7.52
C ILE A 258 8.46 -5.95 -6.92
N LEU A 259 8.54 -6.45 -5.69
CA LEU A 259 9.83 -6.68 -5.03
C LEU A 259 10.63 -7.76 -5.78
N LYS A 260 9.95 -8.78 -6.30
CA LYS A 260 10.56 -9.80 -7.16
C LYS A 260 11.03 -9.22 -8.49
N SER A 261 10.31 -8.32 -9.16
CA SER A 261 10.77 -7.74 -10.42
C SER A 261 11.85 -6.68 -10.25
N ASN A 262 11.83 -5.94 -9.13
CA ASN A 262 12.82 -4.95 -8.72
C ASN A 262 13.18 -3.91 -9.79
N HIS A 263 12.17 -3.35 -10.47
CA HIS A 263 12.37 -2.33 -11.51
C HIS A 263 12.98 -1.02 -10.97
N VAL A 264 12.55 -0.59 -9.77
CA VAL A 264 12.96 0.68 -9.16
C VAL A 264 13.40 0.41 -7.72
N MET A 265 14.72 0.51 -7.47
CA MET A 265 15.33 0.19 -6.18
C MET A 265 14.72 0.96 -5.00
N GLU A 266 14.40 2.24 -5.19
CA GLU A 266 13.84 3.08 -4.13
C GLU A 266 12.44 2.61 -3.70
N THR A 267 11.63 2.18 -4.67
CA THR A 267 10.31 1.57 -4.42
C THR A 267 10.48 0.26 -3.65
N SER A 268 11.45 -0.57 -4.03
CA SER A 268 11.76 -1.82 -3.32
C SER A 268 12.19 -1.56 -1.87
N VAL A 269 12.98 -0.51 -1.61
CA VAL A 269 13.37 -0.10 -0.25
C VAL A 269 12.14 0.30 0.57
N ARG A 270 11.24 1.13 0.04
CA ARG A 270 10.01 1.53 0.74
C ARG A 270 9.09 0.34 0.99
N CYS A 271 8.87 -0.49 -0.02
CA CYS A 271 8.08 -1.72 0.07
C CYS A 271 8.62 -2.64 1.17
N THR A 272 9.92 -2.95 1.14
CA THR A 272 10.55 -3.82 2.13
C THR A 272 10.50 -3.22 3.54
N ARG A 273 10.65 -1.90 3.66
CA ARG A 273 10.52 -1.19 4.96
C ARG A 273 9.13 -1.39 5.56
N THR A 274 8.08 -1.21 4.78
CA THR A 274 6.70 -1.47 5.23
C THR A 274 6.49 -2.95 5.58
N LEU A 275 6.98 -3.87 4.75
CA LEU A 275 6.84 -5.31 5.04
C LEU A 275 7.54 -5.72 6.33
N VAL A 276 8.75 -5.19 6.59
CA VAL A 276 9.50 -5.39 7.84
C VAL A 276 8.78 -4.74 9.02
N HIS A 277 8.19 -3.56 8.83
CA HIS A 277 7.42 -2.90 9.89
C HIS A 277 6.23 -3.74 10.36
N LEU A 278 5.48 -4.35 9.43
CA LEU A 278 4.36 -5.25 9.77
C LEU A 278 4.81 -6.47 10.59
N LEU A 279 5.97 -7.05 10.25
CA LEU A 279 6.55 -8.16 11.02
C LEU A 279 6.92 -7.76 12.45
N ARG A 280 7.40 -6.52 12.66
CA ARG A 280 7.75 -6.01 14.00
C ARG A 280 6.52 -5.79 14.88
N ILE A 281 5.37 -5.48 14.28
CA ILE A 281 4.14 -5.19 15.02
C ILE A 281 3.40 -6.47 15.38
N ASN A 282 3.31 -7.42 14.46
CA ASN A 282 2.48 -8.60 14.65
C ASN A 282 3.11 -9.87 14.07
N ASN A 283 3.43 -10.80 14.97
CA ASN A 283 4.02 -12.10 14.64
C ASN A 283 3.14 -12.96 13.72
N GLY A 284 1.83 -12.71 13.65
CA GLY A 284 0.93 -13.39 12.71
C GLY A 284 1.32 -13.19 11.24
N PHE A 285 2.06 -12.11 10.91
CA PHE A 285 2.59 -11.91 9.56
C PHE A 285 3.69 -12.89 9.17
N ILE A 286 4.29 -13.62 10.12
CA ILE A 286 5.28 -14.67 9.83
C ILE A 286 4.64 -15.78 8.98
N ASP A 287 3.44 -16.21 9.36
CA ASP A 287 2.68 -17.23 8.65
C ASP A 287 2.08 -16.68 7.35
N VAL A 288 1.53 -15.45 7.40
CA VAL A 288 1.00 -14.79 6.20
C VAL A 288 2.07 -14.66 5.13
N TYR A 289 3.29 -14.21 5.47
CA TYR A 289 4.36 -14.00 4.50
C TYR A 289 4.87 -15.30 3.90
N ARG A 290 4.82 -16.40 4.66
CA ARG A 290 5.02 -17.74 4.11
C ARG A 290 3.92 -18.09 3.11
N GLU A 291 2.66 -17.90 3.48
CA GLU A 291 1.50 -18.27 2.62
C GLU A 291 1.43 -17.48 1.32
N VAL A 292 1.75 -16.18 1.33
CA VAL A 292 1.73 -15.32 0.14
C VAL A 292 3.04 -15.35 -0.66
N GLY A 293 4.05 -16.08 -0.19
CA GLY A 293 5.33 -16.26 -0.89
C GLY A 293 6.33 -15.10 -0.74
N ILE A 294 6.18 -14.23 0.27
CA ILE A 294 7.13 -13.13 0.52
C ILE A 294 8.47 -13.66 1.01
N LEU A 295 8.51 -14.76 1.77
CA LEU A 295 9.75 -15.37 2.25
C LEU A 295 10.71 -15.70 1.09
N GLU A 296 10.19 -16.35 0.04
CA GLU A 296 10.94 -16.73 -1.15
C GLU A 296 11.39 -15.51 -1.96
N VAL A 297 10.56 -14.46 -1.98
CA VAL A 297 10.93 -13.17 -2.59
C VAL A 297 12.06 -12.51 -1.80
N PHE A 298 12.03 -12.51 -0.47
CA PHE A 298 13.13 -12.01 0.35
C PHE A 298 14.43 -12.80 0.11
N VAL A 299 14.38 -14.13 -0.03
CA VAL A 299 15.55 -14.93 -0.42
C VAL A 299 16.08 -14.50 -1.79
N THR A 300 15.19 -14.21 -2.74
CA THR A 300 15.57 -13.70 -4.07
C THR A 300 16.25 -12.33 -3.97
N CYS A 301 15.72 -11.42 -3.16
CA CYS A 301 16.35 -10.11 -2.91
C CYS A 301 17.70 -10.24 -2.21
N MET A 302 17.84 -11.17 -1.27
CA MET A 302 19.10 -11.47 -0.59
C MET A 302 20.17 -11.95 -1.58
N LYS A 303 19.81 -12.82 -2.53
CA LYS A 303 20.72 -13.26 -3.60
C LYS A 303 21.22 -12.10 -4.46
N ARG A 304 20.34 -11.16 -4.83
CA ARG A 304 20.73 -9.92 -5.53
C ARG A 304 21.65 -9.05 -4.70
N TYR A 305 21.39 -8.96 -3.40
CA TYR A 305 22.25 -8.22 -2.50
C TYR A 305 23.65 -8.86 -2.40
N LYS A 306 23.75 -10.20 -2.37
CA LYS A 306 25.04 -10.91 -2.49
C LYS A 306 25.77 -10.53 -3.78
N GLU A 307 25.07 -10.55 -4.92
CA GLU A 307 25.67 -10.16 -6.22
C GLU A 307 26.23 -8.73 -6.17
N TYR A 308 25.47 -7.79 -5.58
CA TYR A 308 25.95 -6.43 -5.34
C TYR A 308 27.22 -6.39 -4.45
N LEU A 309 27.27 -7.19 -3.38
CA LEU A 309 28.45 -7.28 -2.51
C LEU A 309 29.67 -7.84 -3.25
N CYS A 310 29.48 -8.86 -4.10
CA CYS A 310 30.54 -9.43 -4.93
C CYS A 310 31.14 -8.36 -5.86
N ILE A 311 30.28 -7.69 -6.65
CA ILE A 311 30.70 -6.64 -7.58
C ILE A 311 31.45 -5.52 -6.85
N ARG A 312 30.94 -5.11 -5.68
CA ARG A 312 31.58 -4.07 -4.88
C ARG A 312 32.95 -4.49 -4.34
N SER A 313 33.09 -5.74 -3.90
CA SER A 313 34.37 -6.29 -3.45
C SER A 313 35.38 -6.34 -4.59
N ASP A 314 34.97 -6.80 -5.78
CA ASP A 314 35.83 -6.86 -6.97
C ASP A 314 36.26 -5.46 -7.45
N ALA A 315 35.35 -4.47 -7.38
CA ALA A 315 35.66 -3.08 -7.69
C ALA A 315 36.71 -2.50 -6.74
N MET A 316 36.58 -2.70 -5.43
CA MET A 316 37.59 -2.27 -4.44
C MET A 316 38.96 -2.89 -4.71
N VAL A 317 39.01 -4.18 -5.10
CA VAL A 317 40.27 -4.86 -5.43
C VAL A 317 40.90 -4.33 -6.72
N SER A 318 40.08 -3.81 -7.65
CA SER A 318 40.54 -3.27 -8.93
C SER A 318 40.99 -1.81 -8.83
N GLU A 319 40.29 -0.98 -8.05
CA GLU A 319 40.70 0.40 -7.73
C GLU A 319 42.03 0.46 -6.95
N MET A 320 42.36 -0.60 -6.21
CA MET A 320 43.67 -0.74 -5.56
C MET A 320 44.81 -1.13 -6.53
N ARG A 321 44.51 -1.47 -7.80
CA ARG A 321 45.49 -1.90 -8.81
C ARG A 321 45.77 -0.84 -9.88
N GLU A 322 44.92 0.17 -10.06
CA GLU A 322 45.12 1.25 -11.03
C GLU A 322 44.94 2.63 -10.39
N ASP A 323 45.99 3.46 -10.44
CA ASP A 323 46.08 4.84 -9.91
C ASP A 323 45.29 5.88 -10.74
N HIS A 324 44.14 5.52 -11.31
CA HIS A 324 43.36 6.46 -12.13
C HIS A 324 41.89 6.52 -11.74
N GLY A 325 41.50 7.71 -11.28
CA GLY A 325 40.15 8.04 -10.84
C GLY A 325 39.13 7.94 -11.97
N LYS A 326 38.34 6.87 -11.94
CA LYS A 326 36.97 6.83 -12.50
C LYS A 326 36.08 5.99 -11.59
N GLY A 327 35.69 6.58 -10.46
CA GLY A 327 34.63 6.03 -9.60
C GLY A 327 33.29 6.09 -10.31
N LEU A 328 32.81 4.94 -10.79
CA LEU A 328 31.51 4.81 -11.45
C LEU A 328 30.55 3.97 -10.60
N VAL A 329 30.35 4.36 -9.34
CA VAL A 329 29.16 4.00 -8.57
C VAL A 329 28.64 5.27 -7.93
N THR A 330 27.47 5.74 -8.38
CA THR A 330 26.84 6.91 -7.76
C THR A 330 26.53 6.60 -6.28
N PRO A 331 26.90 7.47 -5.33
CA PRO A 331 26.74 7.22 -3.88
C PRO A 331 25.30 6.86 -3.48
N SER A 332 24.32 7.43 -4.19
CA SER A 332 22.88 7.20 -3.99
C SER A 332 22.44 5.77 -4.32
N THR A 333 22.96 5.17 -5.39
CA THR A 333 22.63 3.78 -5.77
C THR A 333 23.24 2.78 -4.78
N SER A 334 24.47 3.06 -4.32
CA SER A 334 25.14 2.26 -3.29
C SER A 334 24.34 2.24 -1.99
N ASN A 335 23.91 3.41 -1.50
CA ASN A 335 23.16 3.52 -0.25
C ASN A 335 21.81 2.80 -0.30
N ASN A 336 21.12 2.84 -1.46
CA ASN A 336 19.83 2.17 -1.62
C ASN A 336 19.97 0.64 -1.66
N ALA A 337 21.01 0.12 -2.32
CA ALA A 337 21.28 -1.32 -2.36
C ALA A 337 21.63 -1.87 -0.96
N GLU A 338 22.45 -1.15 -0.19
CA GLU A 338 22.76 -1.51 1.19
C GLU A 338 21.55 -1.43 2.12
N SER A 339 20.75 -0.36 2.00
CA SER A 339 19.51 -0.19 2.75
C SER A 339 18.53 -1.33 2.48
N LEU A 340 18.35 -1.70 1.21
CA LEU A 340 17.50 -2.83 0.82
C LEU A 340 18.05 -4.14 1.40
N GLY A 341 19.35 -4.41 1.24
CA GLY A 341 20.01 -5.61 1.75
C GLY A 341 19.82 -5.79 3.26
N ARG A 342 20.04 -4.72 4.04
CA ARG A 342 19.82 -4.74 5.49
C ARG A 342 18.37 -5.02 5.86
N LEU A 343 17.41 -4.36 5.21
CA LEU A 343 15.97 -4.59 5.47
C LEU A 343 15.56 -6.03 5.14
N VAL A 344 16.08 -6.59 4.03
CA VAL A 344 15.82 -7.98 3.64
C VAL A 344 16.40 -8.96 4.66
N LEU A 345 17.64 -8.76 5.10
CA LEU A 345 18.26 -9.61 6.14
C LEU A 345 17.51 -9.51 7.46
N GLU A 346 17.06 -8.32 7.85
CA GLU A 346 16.24 -8.12 9.04
C GLU A 346 14.91 -8.89 8.94
N GLY A 347 14.20 -8.73 7.82
CA GLY A 347 12.95 -9.42 7.55
C GLY A 347 13.11 -10.94 7.57
N LEU A 348 14.16 -11.46 6.94
CA LEU A 348 14.49 -12.89 6.97
C LEU A 348 14.81 -13.36 8.39
N GLY A 349 15.61 -12.62 9.16
CA GLY A 349 15.90 -12.95 10.55
C GLY A 349 14.63 -13.08 11.41
N MET A 350 13.65 -12.19 11.22
CA MET A 350 12.36 -12.27 11.92
C MET A 350 11.50 -13.44 11.44
N LEU A 351 11.46 -13.71 10.13
CA LEU A 351 10.67 -14.81 9.56
C LEU A 351 11.18 -16.19 9.98
N LEU A 352 12.49 -16.34 10.17
CA LEU A 352 13.11 -17.62 10.53
C LEU A 352 13.05 -17.90 12.03
N CYS A 353 13.15 -16.87 12.86
CA CYS A 353 13.24 -16.98 14.32
C CYS A 353 12.14 -17.90 14.91
N GLY A 354 12.53 -19.05 15.45
CA GLY A 354 11.64 -20.02 16.08
C GLY A 354 10.73 -20.79 15.11
N SER A 355 10.94 -20.68 13.80
CA SER A 355 10.08 -21.30 12.77
C SER A 355 10.83 -22.33 11.93
N SER A 356 10.76 -23.60 12.32
CA SER A 356 11.36 -24.72 11.58
C SER A 356 10.83 -24.83 10.15
N THR A 357 9.55 -24.49 9.93
CA THR A 357 8.91 -24.53 8.61
C THR A 357 9.47 -23.45 7.69
N ASN A 358 9.59 -22.20 8.17
CA ASN A 358 10.16 -21.12 7.38
C ASN A 358 11.65 -21.39 7.11
N THR A 359 12.38 -21.93 8.08
CA THR A 359 13.78 -22.32 7.93
C THR A 359 13.96 -23.40 6.86
N ALA A 360 13.08 -24.41 6.81
CA ALA A 360 13.11 -25.41 5.74
C ALA A 360 12.87 -24.80 4.36
N ILE A 361 11.88 -23.89 4.22
CA ILE A 361 11.60 -23.19 2.96
C ILE A 361 12.81 -22.35 2.54
N PHE A 362 13.41 -21.61 3.47
CA PHE A 362 14.61 -20.82 3.23
C PHE A 362 15.79 -21.67 2.73
N LYS A 363 16.03 -22.84 3.35
CA LYS A 363 17.04 -23.81 2.88
C LYS A 363 16.71 -24.33 1.48
N ASN A 364 15.45 -24.69 1.22
CA ASN A 364 14.99 -25.18 -0.09
C ASN A 364 15.16 -24.14 -1.20
N CYS A 365 15.03 -22.86 -0.88
CA CYS A 365 15.32 -21.76 -1.80
C CYS A 365 16.83 -21.49 -1.97
N GLY A 366 17.71 -22.25 -1.31
CA GLY A 366 19.17 -22.06 -1.32
C GLY A 366 19.64 -20.87 -0.50
N GLY A 367 18.86 -20.41 0.47
CA GLY A 367 19.18 -19.27 1.32
C GLY A 367 20.40 -19.51 2.21
N ASN A 368 20.56 -20.71 2.77
CA ASN A 368 21.68 -21.08 3.62
C ASN A 368 23.03 -20.95 2.89
N LYS A 369 23.13 -21.51 1.68
CA LYS A 369 24.33 -21.39 0.81
C LYS A 369 24.64 -19.91 0.53
N CYS A 370 23.63 -19.12 0.21
CA CYS A 370 23.77 -17.71 -0.10
C CYS A 370 24.28 -16.91 1.11
N ILE A 371 23.73 -17.13 2.32
CA ILE A 371 24.20 -16.51 3.55
C ILE A 371 25.67 -16.87 3.81
N PHE A 372 26.04 -18.14 3.71
CA PHE A 372 27.43 -18.54 3.98
C PHE A 372 28.43 -17.96 2.98
N GLU A 373 28.05 -17.80 1.71
CA GLU A 373 28.85 -17.09 0.72
C GLU A 373 28.94 -15.58 1.02
N MET A 374 27.86 -14.96 1.48
CA MET A 374 27.85 -13.53 1.82
C MET A 374 28.80 -13.19 2.98
N MET A 375 29.03 -14.12 3.92
CA MET A 375 29.96 -13.91 5.04
C MET A 375 31.41 -13.70 4.57
N LYS A 376 31.74 -14.11 3.33
CA LYS A 376 33.08 -13.92 2.75
C LYS A 376 33.43 -12.45 2.54
N TYR A 377 32.42 -11.59 2.39
CA TYR A 377 32.58 -10.17 2.11
C TYR A 377 32.57 -9.29 3.38
N ASP A 378 32.87 -9.87 4.56
CA ASP A 378 32.92 -9.20 5.87
C ASP A 378 31.63 -8.47 6.29
N HIS A 379 30.50 -8.86 5.73
CA HIS A 379 29.17 -8.33 6.08
C HIS A 379 28.58 -9.09 7.28
N PHE A 380 29.21 -9.00 8.45
CA PHE A 380 28.69 -9.58 9.70
C PHE A 380 27.63 -8.67 10.34
N SER A 381 26.53 -8.40 9.64
CA SER A 381 25.44 -7.65 10.26
C SER A 381 24.78 -8.49 11.38
N PRO A 382 24.27 -7.87 12.45
CA PRO A 382 23.59 -8.60 13.52
C PRO A 382 22.37 -9.38 13.00
N GLU A 383 21.71 -8.91 11.96
CA GLU A 383 20.62 -9.61 11.27
C GLU A 383 21.09 -10.90 10.61
N MET A 384 22.25 -10.86 9.96
CA MET A 384 22.84 -12.05 9.34
C MET A 384 23.20 -13.11 10.37
N LEU A 385 23.78 -12.71 11.49
CA LEU A 385 24.12 -13.62 12.59
C LEU A 385 22.87 -14.27 13.20
N LYS A 386 21.75 -13.54 13.30
CA LYS A 386 20.46 -14.11 13.71
C LYS A 386 19.99 -15.22 12.76
N ILE A 387 20.11 -15.01 11.44
CA ILE A 387 19.78 -16.03 10.44
C ILE A 387 20.68 -17.26 10.60
N VAL A 388 21.99 -17.06 10.76
CA VAL A 388 22.96 -18.16 10.95
C VAL A 388 22.65 -18.95 12.21
N LYS A 389 22.40 -18.28 13.33
CA LYS A 389 21.99 -18.92 14.60
C LYS A 389 20.79 -19.83 14.39
N GLU A 390 19.79 -19.35 13.65
CA GLU A 390 18.57 -20.12 13.41
C GLU A 390 18.81 -21.33 12.49
N LEU A 391 19.69 -21.19 11.50
CA LEU A 391 20.09 -22.32 10.64
C LEU A 391 20.77 -23.43 11.45
N ILE A 392 21.70 -23.06 12.33
CA ILE A 392 22.44 -24.00 13.19
C ILE A 392 21.52 -24.64 14.23
N SER A 393 20.55 -23.88 14.76
CA SER A 393 19.60 -24.38 15.77
C SER A 393 18.50 -25.26 15.16
N SER A 394 18.36 -25.27 13.83
CA SER A 394 17.33 -26.02 13.12
C SER A 394 17.75 -27.46 12.80
N VAL A 395 16.79 -28.28 12.37
CA VAL A 395 17.05 -29.65 11.90
C VAL A 395 18.03 -29.63 10.70
N GLY A 396 19.09 -30.43 10.80
CA GLY A 396 20.22 -30.41 9.85
C GLY A 396 21.23 -29.29 10.10
N GLY A 397 21.19 -28.65 11.28
CA GLY A 397 22.10 -27.56 11.65
C GLY A 397 23.58 -27.96 11.72
N GLU A 398 23.89 -29.24 11.96
CA GLU A 398 25.27 -29.76 11.94
C GLU A 398 25.91 -29.61 10.55
N ASP A 399 25.19 -29.97 9.48
CA ASP A 399 25.66 -29.80 8.10
C ASP A 399 25.81 -28.32 7.74
N ASP A 400 24.88 -27.48 8.19
CA ASP A 400 24.94 -26.03 8.00
C ASP A 400 26.13 -25.42 8.74
N MET A 401 26.43 -25.86 9.97
CA MET A 401 27.61 -25.46 10.73
C MET A 401 28.91 -25.90 10.03
N LEU A 402 28.97 -27.13 9.54
CA LEU A 402 30.13 -27.64 8.81
C LEU A 402 30.38 -26.83 7.52
N ASN A 403 29.32 -26.54 6.77
CA ASN A 403 29.38 -25.72 5.55
C ASN A 403 29.77 -24.27 5.86
N MET A 404 29.30 -23.72 6.97
CA MET A 404 29.67 -22.40 7.46
C MET A 404 31.17 -22.33 7.76
N LEU A 405 31.69 -23.28 8.57
CA LEU A 405 33.11 -23.38 8.92
C LEU A 405 34.00 -23.57 7.69
N LYS A 406 33.58 -24.41 6.74
CA LYS A 406 34.30 -24.61 5.48
C LYS A 406 34.43 -23.30 4.69
N ASN A 407 33.35 -22.51 4.60
CA ASN A 407 33.38 -21.21 3.92
C ASN A 407 34.22 -20.17 4.66
N MET A 408 34.25 -20.19 5.99
CA MET A 408 35.13 -19.32 6.79
C MET A 408 36.61 -19.70 6.65
N ASN A 409 36.94 -20.99 6.59
CA ASN A 409 38.34 -21.45 6.46
C ASN A 409 38.90 -21.20 5.04
N LEU A 410 38.07 -21.34 4.00
CA LEU A 410 38.42 -20.86 2.66
C LEU A 410 38.71 -19.35 2.67
N ASN A 411 38.09 -18.61 3.59
CA ASN A 411 38.33 -17.19 3.80
C ASN A 411 39.75 -16.90 4.37
N GLU A 412 40.39 -17.87 5.05
CA GLU A 412 41.78 -17.70 5.51
C GLU A 412 42.80 -18.03 4.42
N GLU A 413 42.47 -18.94 3.49
CA GLU A 413 43.35 -19.32 2.38
C GLU A 413 43.40 -18.25 1.27
N TRP A 414 42.30 -17.57 0.94
CA TRP A 414 42.37 -16.44 -0.01
C TRP A 414 43.10 -15.21 0.57
N GLU A 415 42.94 -14.93 1.87
CA GLU A 415 43.66 -13.88 2.59
C GLU A 415 45.17 -14.11 2.61
N LYS A 416 45.60 -15.37 2.82
CA LYS A 416 47.02 -15.77 2.74
C LYS A 416 47.64 -15.56 1.35
N ASN A 417 46.83 -15.59 0.29
CA ASN A 417 47.28 -15.47 -1.10
C ASN A 417 47.33 -14.02 -1.64
N LYS A 418 46.92 -12.99 -0.87
CA LYS A 418 47.13 -11.56 -1.24
C LYS A 418 48.36 -10.96 -0.53
N LYS A 419 49.30 -10.41 -1.32
CA LYS A 419 50.48 -9.65 -0.82
C LYS A 419 50.04 -8.41 0.01
N PRO A 420 50.82 -7.98 1.02
CA PRO A 420 50.32 -7.21 2.15
C PRO A 420 50.20 -5.71 1.88
N ILE A 421 49.03 -5.11 2.13
CA ILE A 421 48.88 -3.64 2.28
C ILE A 421 48.35 -3.36 3.70
N ARG A 422 49.13 -2.59 4.47
CA ARG A 422 49.20 -2.63 5.94
C ARG A 422 48.09 -1.88 6.69
N LYS A 423 47.26 -1.05 6.04
CA LYS A 423 46.29 -0.17 6.73
C LYS A 423 44.88 -0.72 6.86
N GLU A 424 44.40 -1.55 5.92
CA GLU A 424 43.07 -2.18 6.01
C GLU A 424 43.08 -3.58 6.66
N ARG A 425 44.25 -4.24 6.74
CA ARG A 425 44.40 -5.50 7.50
C ARG A 425 43.90 -5.38 8.94
N ILE A 426 44.06 -4.23 9.57
CA ILE A 426 43.64 -4.04 10.96
C ILE A 426 42.11 -3.96 11.05
N THR A 427 41.44 -3.22 10.16
CA THR A 427 39.98 -3.05 10.19
C THR A 427 39.25 -4.33 9.78
N ILE A 428 39.74 -5.05 8.77
CA ILE A 428 39.18 -6.32 8.30
C ILE A 428 39.44 -7.44 9.32
N SER A 429 40.69 -7.57 9.80
CA SER A 429 41.02 -8.56 10.85
C SER A 429 40.26 -8.28 12.15
N TYR A 430 40.03 -7.01 12.50
CA TYR A 430 39.21 -6.63 13.67
C TYR A 430 37.73 -6.97 13.48
N ARG A 431 37.14 -6.73 12.30
CA ARG A 431 35.75 -7.12 12.00
C ARG A 431 35.56 -8.63 11.96
N MET A 432 36.51 -9.37 11.40
CA MET A 432 36.52 -10.84 11.45
C MET A 432 36.72 -11.37 12.87
N SER A 433 37.60 -10.76 13.66
CA SER A 433 37.78 -11.07 15.09
C SER A 433 36.49 -10.85 15.89
N GLN A 434 35.82 -9.72 15.68
CA GLN A 434 34.52 -9.40 16.29
C GLN A 434 33.41 -10.34 15.82
N GLY A 435 33.36 -10.67 14.53
CA GLY A 435 32.42 -11.62 13.95
C GLY A 435 32.64 -13.04 14.47
N LYS A 436 33.89 -13.51 14.54
CA LYS A 436 34.27 -14.79 15.13
C LYS A 436 33.93 -14.85 16.62
N SER A 437 34.27 -13.81 17.39
CA SER A 437 33.91 -13.73 18.82
C SER A 437 32.38 -13.72 19.03
N SER A 438 31.62 -13.06 18.14
CA SER A 438 30.15 -13.07 18.20
C SER A 438 29.57 -14.44 17.81
N LEU A 439 30.18 -15.16 16.86
CA LEU A 439 29.81 -16.52 16.48
C LEU A 439 30.19 -17.55 17.56
N GLU A 440 31.36 -17.39 18.19
CA GLU A 440 31.80 -18.21 19.33
C GLU A 440 30.93 -18.04 20.57
N GLY A 441 30.29 -16.87 20.74
CA GLY A 441 29.27 -16.67 21.77
C GLY A 441 27.85 -17.13 21.39
N LEU A 442 27.64 -17.48 20.11
CA LEU A 442 26.37 -18.03 19.60
C LEU A 442 26.37 -19.56 19.53
N LEU A 443 27.54 -20.16 19.35
CA LEU A 443 27.84 -21.59 19.54
C LEU A 443 27.92 -21.90 21.03
#